data_AF-A0A5J4NAR2-F1
#
_entry.id   AF-A0A5J4NAR2-F1
#
_cell.length_a   1.000
_cell.length_b   1.000
_cell.length_c   1.000
_cell.angle_alpha   90.00
_cell.angle_beta   90.00
_cell.angle_gamma   90.00
#
_symmetry.space_group_name_H-M   'P 1'
#
loop_
_entity.id
_entity.type
_entity.pdbx_description
1 polymer ?
#
loop_
_entity_poly.entity_id
_entity_poly.type
_entity_poly.pdbx_seq_one_letter_code
_entity_poly.pdbx_strand_id
1 'polypeptide(L)'
;DTFFLSAEECVTAAHLQNLYPNICAHSPDGIFGSKFVTVVVTGDASNRIHFEAYQVSNQAMALERDNILVPTYDAPEYGYIRETTKEQFVPEVFYTLTDKYGNRVTRIARPLPVEYLLVDMPIAFPMEPVYTMAKIPEDLPAECRFPIENRESLCQIQDFQGFARLLKGWGNRPLYGCLANFHLLAWFAGNDNLPLGLRDLSDANADGLPGLLNAIVSVNRMTSIPFAERLSQVEVAVSKWASSSSAWGTIQELVKAVVGELSPNPSSHLHGAGSGSSRSETTVGVDPIIYSASDNPPVLSDRSGYWACAHCTFHNRLDAAECDMCGLPQSD
;
A
#
# COMPACT_ATOMS: atom_id res chain seq x y z
N ASP A 1 -7.79 11.03 26.08
CA ASP A 1 -7.55 12.17 25.18
C ASP A 1 -6.08 12.22 24.87
N THR A 2 -5.70 11.73 23.70
CA THR A 2 -4.30 11.64 23.22
C THR A 2 -4.13 12.64 22.07
N PHE A 3 -4.15 12.18 20.82
CA PHE A 3 -4.06 12.99 19.60
C PHE A 3 -4.58 12.18 18.41
N PHE A 4 -4.86 12.87 17.31
CA PHE A 4 -5.29 12.26 16.04
C PHE A 4 -4.08 11.92 15.16
N LEU A 5 -3.26 12.93 14.86
CA LEU A 5 -1.96 12.78 14.21
C LEU A 5 -0.89 13.39 15.10
N SER A 6 0.26 12.72 15.17
CA SER A 6 1.44 13.29 15.78
C SER A 6 1.99 14.44 14.94
N ALA A 7 2.82 15.29 15.55
CA ALA A 7 3.47 16.39 14.87
C ALA A 7 4.44 15.90 13.78
N GLU A 8 5.06 14.74 13.96
CA GLU A 8 5.93 14.12 12.96
C GLU A 8 5.12 13.63 11.75
N GLU A 9 3.99 12.98 11.98
CA GLU A 9 3.07 12.58 10.91
C GLU A 9 2.46 13.79 10.20
N CYS A 10 2.12 14.86 10.94
CA CYS A 10 1.63 16.12 10.38
C CYS A 10 2.67 16.79 9.47
N VAL A 11 3.93 16.86 9.90
CA VAL A 11 5.04 17.38 9.09
C VAL A 11 5.29 16.49 7.87
N THR A 12 5.23 15.16 8.03
CA THR A 12 5.36 14.21 6.91
C THR A 12 4.23 14.38 5.89
N ALA A 13 2.99 14.54 6.33
CA ALA A 13 1.84 14.80 5.48
C ALA A 13 1.99 16.15 4.74
N ALA A 14 2.47 17.19 5.42
CA ALA A 14 2.76 18.49 4.81
C ALA A 14 3.84 18.39 3.73
N HIS A 15 4.92 17.65 4.01
CA HIS A 15 5.99 17.37 3.06
C HIS A 15 5.47 16.68 1.81
N LEU A 16 4.70 15.59 1.98
CA LEU A 16 4.12 14.85 0.85
C LEU A 16 3.13 15.73 0.06
N GLN A 17 2.31 16.55 0.72
CA GLN A 17 1.45 17.51 0.03
C GLN A 17 2.24 18.55 -0.78
N ASN A 18 3.40 19.01 -0.28
CA ASN A 18 4.29 19.92 -1.00
C ASN A 18 4.97 19.25 -2.21
N LEU A 19 5.27 17.95 -2.15
CA LEU A 19 5.78 17.18 -3.29
C LEU A 19 4.74 16.95 -4.39
N TYR A 20 3.45 16.94 -4.04
CA TYR A 20 2.34 16.72 -4.97
C TYR A 20 1.39 17.93 -5.04
N PRO A 21 1.85 19.08 -5.59
CA PRO A 21 1.05 20.28 -5.72
C PRO A 21 -0.16 20.10 -6.65
N ASN A 22 -1.29 20.71 -6.30
CA ASN A 22 -2.47 20.72 -7.15
C ASN A 22 -2.47 21.92 -8.12
N ILE A 23 -2.51 21.63 -9.43
CA ILE A 23 -2.60 22.65 -10.48
C ILE A 23 -3.96 23.35 -10.41
N CYS A 24 -3.95 24.68 -10.35
CA CYS A 24 -5.14 25.50 -10.21
C CYS A 24 -5.02 26.77 -11.07
N ALA A 25 -5.85 26.87 -12.11
CA ALA A 25 -5.88 28.02 -13.02
C ALA A 25 -6.32 29.34 -12.35
N HIS A 26 -7.00 29.25 -11.20
CA HIS A 26 -7.44 30.41 -10.41
C HIS A 26 -6.41 30.86 -9.37
N SER A 27 -5.31 30.12 -9.21
CA SER A 27 -4.21 30.54 -8.35
C SER A 27 -3.24 31.43 -9.12
N PRO A 28 -2.76 32.54 -8.55
CA PRO A 28 -1.76 33.39 -9.20
C PRO A 28 -0.47 32.63 -9.54
N ASP A 29 -0.09 31.65 -8.72
CA ASP A 29 1.11 30.82 -8.91
C ASP A 29 0.84 29.59 -9.78
N GLY A 30 -0.39 29.43 -10.30
CA GLY A 30 -0.83 28.25 -11.05
C GLY A 30 -1.03 26.99 -10.20
N ILE A 31 -0.80 27.08 -8.89
CA ILE A 31 -0.80 25.96 -7.94
C ILE A 31 -1.57 26.38 -6.68
N PHE A 32 -2.43 25.52 -6.14
CA PHE A 32 -3.09 25.76 -4.86
C PHE A 32 -3.32 24.47 -4.07
N GLY A 33 -2.67 24.38 -2.90
CA GLY A 33 -2.75 23.24 -1.99
C GLY A 33 -2.31 21.93 -2.64
N SER A 34 -2.87 20.82 -2.15
CA SER A 34 -2.61 19.47 -2.66
C SER A 34 -3.88 18.61 -2.58
N LYS A 35 -3.94 17.60 -3.45
CA LYS A 35 -4.94 16.53 -3.38
C LYS A 35 -4.38 15.25 -2.75
N PHE A 36 -3.14 15.28 -2.28
CA PHE A 36 -2.56 14.19 -1.52
C PHE A 36 -3.31 14.06 -0.19
N VAL A 37 -3.64 12.82 0.19
CA VAL A 37 -4.39 12.49 1.40
C VAL A 37 -3.57 11.55 2.25
N THR A 38 -3.72 11.67 3.57
CA THR A 38 -3.08 10.77 4.55
C THR A 38 -4.18 9.96 5.22
N VAL A 39 -4.00 8.64 5.29
CA VAL A 39 -4.95 7.74 5.96
C VAL A 39 -4.21 6.98 7.05
N VAL A 40 -4.77 7.03 8.26
CA VAL A 40 -4.27 6.30 9.43
C VAL A 40 -5.19 5.11 9.67
N VAL A 41 -4.59 3.93 9.86
CA VAL A 41 -5.31 2.72 10.25
C VAL A 41 -5.02 2.49 11.73
N THR A 42 -6.05 2.63 12.57
CA THR A 42 -5.93 2.60 14.03
C THR A 42 -7.11 1.85 14.67
N GLY A 43 -7.13 1.72 15.99
CA GLY A 43 -8.26 1.16 16.75
C GLY A 43 -9.28 2.24 17.12
N ASP A 44 -10.57 1.98 16.90
CA ASP A 44 -11.64 2.83 17.43
C ASP A 44 -11.85 2.61 18.94
N ALA A 45 -12.77 3.38 19.53
CA ALA A 45 -13.18 3.22 20.94
C ALA A 45 -13.77 1.84 21.27
N SER A 46 -14.09 1.02 20.26
CA SER A 46 -14.57 -0.36 20.40
C SER A 46 -13.45 -1.40 20.13
N ASN A 47 -12.19 -0.97 20.02
CA ASN A 47 -11.04 -1.79 19.66
C ASN A 47 -11.18 -2.52 18.32
N ARG A 48 -11.88 -1.91 17.35
CA ARG A 48 -11.99 -2.41 15.97
C ARG A 48 -11.07 -1.61 15.05
N ILE A 49 -10.62 -2.26 13.99
CA ILE A 49 -9.85 -1.59 12.93
C ILE A 49 -10.70 -0.47 12.34
N HIS A 50 -10.18 0.74 12.41
CA HIS A 50 -10.80 1.97 11.96
C HIS A 50 -9.84 2.73 11.05
N PHE A 51 -10.42 3.51 10.14
CA PHE A 51 -9.68 4.32 9.18
C PHE A 51 -10.04 5.77 9.43
N GLU A 52 -9.03 6.61 9.62
CA GLU A 52 -9.17 8.05 9.76
C GLU A 52 -8.37 8.72 8.64
N ALA A 53 -8.98 9.67 7.95
CA ALA A 53 -8.38 10.32 6.80
C ALA A 53 -8.22 11.82 7.06
N TYR A 54 -7.05 12.34 6.71
CA TYR A 54 -6.66 13.72 6.95
C TYR A 54 -6.01 14.33 5.72
N GLN A 55 -6.21 15.63 5.57
CA GLN A 55 -5.27 16.51 4.88
C GLN A 55 -4.70 17.50 5.89
N VAL A 56 -3.54 18.05 5.61
CA VAL A 56 -3.05 19.21 6.35
C VAL A 56 -3.39 20.49 5.60
N SER A 57 -3.62 21.56 6.36
CA SER A 57 -3.93 22.89 5.84
C SER A 57 -2.79 23.45 4.98
N ASN A 58 -3.12 24.39 4.09
CA ASN A 58 -2.12 25.13 3.31
C ASN A 58 -1.14 25.90 4.22
N GLN A 59 -1.55 26.23 5.44
CA GLN A 59 -0.68 26.86 6.44
C GLN A 59 0.38 25.87 6.94
N ALA A 60 -0.01 24.63 7.22
CA ALA A 60 0.92 23.56 7.60
C ALA A 60 1.94 23.29 6.48
N MET A 61 1.47 23.23 5.23
CA MET A 61 2.33 23.11 4.05
C MET A 61 3.36 24.23 3.97
N ALA A 62 2.96 25.49 4.20
CA ALA A 62 3.88 26.62 4.20
C ALA A 62 4.89 26.55 5.36
N LEU A 63 4.44 26.17 6.57
CA LEU A 63 5.29 26.04 7.74
C LEU A 63 6.34 24.92 7.59
N GLU A 64 6.00 23.80 6.95
CA GLU A 64 6.95 22.72 6.65
C GLU A 64 7.91 23.13 5.54
N ARG A 65 7.41 23.68 4.42
CA ARG A 65 8.23 24.13 3.29
C ARG A 65 9.31 25.12 3.73
N ASP A 66 8.92 26.07 4.58
CA ASP A 66 9.81 27.10 5.07
C ASP A 66 10.61 26.62 6.29
N ASN A 67 10.53 25.34 6.67
CA ASN A 67 11.27 24.75 7.78
C ASN A 67 11.06 25.55 9.09
N ILE A 68 9.80 25.91 9.38
CA ILE A 68 9.41 26.68 10.57
C ILE A 68 8.85 25.75 11.66
N LEU A 69 8.02 24.78 11.28
CA LEU A 69 7.41 23.81 12.18
C LEU A 69 8.29 22.57 12.31
N VAL A 70 8.58 22.18 13.55
CA VAL A 70 9.27 20.91 13.85
C VAL A 70 8.47 20.09 14.86
N PRO A 71 8.52 18.75 14.80
CA PRO A 71 7.91 17.92 15.83
C PRO A 71 8.61 18.12 17.17
N THR A 72 7.85 18.00 18.26
CA THR A 72 8.43 17.95 19.61
C THR A 72 8.72 16.50 20.01
N TYR A 73 9.66 16.32 20.93
CA TYR A 73 10.07 14.99 21.38
C TYR A 73 9.11 14.38 22.42
N ASP A 74 8.74 15.16 23.44
CA ASP A 74 7.98 14.65 24.59
C ASP A 74 6.45 14.76 24.44
N ALA A 75 5.95 15.44 23.40
CA ALA A 75 4.53 15.77 23.28
C ALA A 75 4.04 15.69 21.81
N PRO A 76 3.71 14.49 21.31
CA PRO A 76 3.41 14.25 19.90
C PRO A 76 2.27 15.12 19.36
N GLU A 77 1.34 15.59 20.18
CA GLU A 77 0.23 16.48 19.81
C GLU A 77 0.66 17.92 19.51
N TYR A 78 1.92 18.27 19.79
CA TYR A 78 2.46 19.62 19.67
C TYR A 78 3.64 19.68 18.70
N GLY A 79 3.62 20.70 17.84
CA GLY A 79 4.76 21.14 17.06
C GLY A 79 5.42 22.38 17.68
N TYR A 80 6.73 22.48 17.55
CA TYR A 80 7.50 23.65 17.97
C TYR A 80 7.75 24.57 16.77
N ILE A 81 7.49 25.86 16.96
CA ILE A 81 7.82 26.89 15.98
C ILE A 81 9.23 27.39 16.28
N ARG A 82 10.12 27.22 15.30
CA ARG A 82 11.52 27.64 15.42
C ARG A 82 11.64 29.12 15.76
N GLU A 83 12.73 29.47 16.44
CA GLU A 83 13.07 30.87 16.68
C GLU A 83 13.77 31.47 15.46
N THR A 84 13.69 32.80 15.34
CA THR A 84 14.43 33.52 14.30
C THR A 84 15.93 33.36 14.54
N THR A 85 16.65 32.94 13.50
CA THR A 85 18.12 32.91 13.48
C THR A 85 18.66 34.02 12.59
N LYS A 86 19.99 34.09 12.40
CA LYS A 86 20.60 35.05 11.45
C LYS A 86 20.33 34.67 10.00
N GLU A 87 20.13 33.39 9.76
CA GLU A 87 19.96 32.77 8.44
C GLU A 87 18.48 32.75 8.02
N GLN A 88 17.56 32.69 8.99
CA GLN A 88 16.14 32.54 8.74
C GLN A 88 15.28 33.40 9.68
N PHE A 89 14.44 34.25 9.10
CA PHE A 89 13.40 34.96 9.82
C PHE A 89 12.20 34.05 10.06
N VAL A 90 11.76 33.93 11.31
CA VAL A 90 10.54 33.20 11.69
C VAL A 90 9.55 34.19 12.31
N PRO A 91 8.37 34.41 11.69
CA PRO A 91 7.37 35.32 12.24
C PRO A 91 6.79 34.80 13.56
N GLU A 92 6.18 35.68 14.33
CA GLU A 92 5.34 35.26 15.45
C GLU A 92 4.07 34.59 14.92
N VAL A 93 3.89 33.33 15.29
CA VAL A 93 2.73 32.52 14.91
C VAL A 93 1.75 32.51 16.09
N PHE A 94 0.48 32.74 15.78
CA PHE A 94 -0.61 32.71 16.75
C PHE A 94 -1.72 31.77 16.26
N TYR A 95 -2.42 31.15 17.20
CA TYR A 95 -3.60 30.35 16.92
C TYR A 95 -4.78 30.83 17.76
N THR A 96 -5.99 30.65 17.26
CA THR A 96 -7.22 31.05 17.95
C THR A 96 -7.96 29.82 18.44
N LEU A 97 -8.32 29.79 19.71
CA LEU A 97 -9.15 28.75 20.31
C LEU A 97 -10.44 29.34 20.86
N THR A 98 -11.47 28.51 20.96
CA THR A 98 -12.72 28.85 21.64
C THR A 98 -12.62 28.35 23.08
N ASP A 99 -12.77 29.26 24.05
CA ASP A 99 -12.75 28.89 25.46
C ASP A 99 -14.05 28.16 25.88
N LYS A 100 -14.08 27.66 27.12
CA LYS A 100 -15.27 26.99 27.71
C LYS A 100 -16.51 27.90 27.83
N TYR A 101 -16.36 29.19 27.60
CA TYR A 101 -17.44 30.18 27.64
C TYR A 101 -17.85 30.63 26.22
N GLY A 102 -17.28 30.04 25.17
CA GLY A 102 -17.58 30.38 23.78
C GLY A 102 -16.84 31.61 23.24
N ASN A 103 -15.90 32.19 24.00
CA ASN A 103 -15.11 33.33 23.55
C ASN A 103 -13.92 32.89 22.70
N ARG A 104 -13.61 33.65 21.65
CA ARG A 104 -12.41 33.44 20.83
C ARG A 104 -11.20 34.06 21.53
N VAL A 105 -10.19 33.26 21.82
CA VAL A 105 -8.94 33.66 22.48
C VAL A 105 -7.76 33.33 21.58
N THR A 106 -6.90 34.32 21.35
CA THR A 106 -5.65 34.15 20.59
C THR A 106 -4.50 33.79 21.53
N ARG A 107 -3.71 32.76 21.19
CA ARG A 107 -2.52 32.35 21.92
C ARG A 107 -1.30 32.28 21.01
N ILE A 108 -0.12 32.43 21.60
CA ILE A 108 1.17 32.26 20.90
C ILE A 108 1.37 30.77 20.63
N ALA A 109 1.75 30.42 19.41
CA ALA A 109 1.95 29.06 18.93
C ALA A 109 3.34 28.49 19.29
N ARG A 110 3.70 28.54 20.59
CA ARG A 110 4.94 27.98 21.13
C ARG A 110 4.67 27.27 22.47
N PRO A 111 4.25 25.99 22.47
CA PRO A 111 4.07 25.10 21.31
C PRO A 111 2.75 25.32 20.54
N LEU A 112 2.70 24.85 19.30
CA LEU A 112 1.52 24.85 18.43
C LEU A 112 0.82 23.48 18.49
N PRO A 113 -0.43 23.39 18.97
CA PRO A 113 -1.20 22.15 18.85
C PRO A 113 -1.45 21.83 17.36
N VAL A 114 -1.06 20.63 16.92
CA VAL A 114 -1.12 20.29 15.49
C VAL A 114 -2.54 20.04 14.97
N GLU A 115 -3.51 19.79 15.87
CA GLU A 115 -4.93 19.67 15.51
C GLU A 115 -5.47 20.86 14.71
N TYR A 116 -4.97 22.09 14.97
CA TYR A 116 -5.38 23.29 14.25
C TYR A 116 -4.90 23.32 12.79
N LEU A 117 -3.95 22.45 12.45
CA LEU A 117 -3.38 22.33 11.13
C LEU A 117 -4.04 21.21 10.31
N LEU A 118 -4.86 20.36 10.95
CA LEU A 118 -5.50 19.21 10.32
C LEU A 118 -6.86 19.57 9.74
N VAL A 119 -7.21 18.85 8.68
CA VAL A 119 -8.53 18.88 8.05
C VAL A 119 -9.02 17.44 7.92
N ASP A 120 -10.13 17.14 8.59
CA ASP A 120 -10.74 15.82 8.56
C ASP A 120 -11.39 15.54 7.19
N MET A 121 -11.17 14.34 6.67
CA MET A 121 -11.71 13.89 5.40
C MET A 121 -12.64 12.69 5.60
N PRO A 122 -13.81 12.66 4.94
CA PRO A 122 -14.68 11.50 5.01
C PRO A 122 -14.05 10.32 4.28
N ILE A 123 -14.12 9.14 4.90
CA ILE A 123 -13.65 7.87 4.34
C ILE A 123 -14.80 6.86 4.31
N ALA A 124 -14.91 6.13 3.21
CA ALA A 124 -15.90 5.09 3.04
C ALA A 124 -15.48 4.09 1.96
N PHE A 125 -16.04 2.90 2.05
CA PHE A 125 -15.99 1.90 0.99
C PHE A 125 -17.31 1.93 0.21
N PRO A 126 -17.29 1.70 -1.12
CA PRO A 126 -18.52 1.58 -1.88
C PRO A 126 -19.31 0.35 -1.42
N MET A 127 -20.65 0.45 -1.37
CA MET A 127 -21.51 -0.67 -0.98
C MET A 127 -21.30 -1.90 -1.86
N GLU A 128 -21.15 -1.66 -3.17
CA GLU A 128 -20.72 -2.67 -4.14
C GLU A 128 -19.25 -2.42 -4.47
N PRO A 129 -18.34 -3.37 -4.18
CA PRO A 129 -16.91 -3.19 -4.46
C PRO A 129 -16.64 -2.93 -5.95
N VAL A 130 -16.02 -1.79 -6.24
CA VAL A 130 -15.55 -1.44 -7.59
C VAL A 130 -14.04 -1.61 -7.63
N TYR A 131 -13.58 -2.56 -8.45
CA TYR A 131 -12.14 -2.85 -8.58
C TYR A 131 -11.57 -2.22 -9.84
N THR A 132 -10.45 -1.52 -9.70
CA THR A 132 -9.66 -1.02 -10.84
C THR A 132 -8.80 -2.13 -11.46
N MET A 133 -8.33 -3.06 -10.64
CA MET A 133 -7.57 -4.25 -11.01
C MET A 133 -8.46 -5.49 -10.93
N ALA A 134 -8.03 -6.62 -11.51
CA ALA A 134 -8.81 -7.84 -11.44
C ALA A 134 -8.93 -8.38 -10.01
N LYS A 135 -10.11 -8.90 -9.66
CA LYS A 135 -10.31 -9.59 -8.39
C LYS A 135 -9.50 -10.89 -8.39
N ILE A 136 -8.72 -11.10 -7.34
CA ILE A 136 -8.02 -12.37 -7.12
C ILE A 136 -9.06 -13.46 -6.87
N PRO A 137 -9.05 -14.57 -7.64
CA PRO A 137 -9.98 -15.68 -7.41
C PRO A 137 -9.80 -16.30 -6.03
N GLU A 138 -10.91 -16.63 -5.37
CA GLU A 138 -10.92 -17.17 -4.01
C GLU A 138 -10.30 -18.58 -3.94
N ASP A 139 -10.36 -19.32 -5.04
CA ASP A 139 -9.80 -20.65 -5.19
C ASP A 139 -8.33 -20.66 -5.64
N LEU A 140 -7.68 -19.49 -5.78
CA LEU A 140 -6.24 -19.41 -6.06
C LEU A 140 -5.45 -19.60 -4.75
N PRO A 141 -4.61 -20.66 -4.64
CA PRO A 141 -3.78 -20.89 -3.46
C PRO A 141 -2.87 -19.71 -3.13
N ALA A 142 -2.67 -19.42 -1.85
CA ALA A 142 -1.83 -18.30 -1.40
C ALA A 142 -0.39 -18.39 -1.93
N GLU A 143 0.16 -19.60 -2.01
CA GLU A 143 1.48 -19.92 -2.59
C GLU A 143 1.62 -19.66 -4.10
N CYS A 144 0.49 -19.47 -4.79
CA CYS A 144 0.41 -19.10 -6.20
C CYS A 144 0.09 -17.61 -6.40
N ARG A 145 -0.07 -16.81 -5.33
CA ARG A 145 -0.27 -15.36 -5.46
C ARG A 145 1.06 -14.66 -5.71
N PHE A 146 1.05 -13.61 -6.53
CA PHE A 146 2.24 -12.80 -6.73
C PHE A 146 2.50 -11.91 -5.51
N PRO A 147 3.73 -11.88 -4.95
CA PRO A 147 4.05 -11.07 -3.78
C PRO A 147 3.94 -9.56 -4.02
N ILE A 148 3.64 -8.82 -2.95
CA ILE A 148 3.70 -7.35 -2.91
C ILE A 148 5.17 -6.92 -2.78
N GLU A 149 5.55 -5.80 -3.42
CA GLU A 149 6.90 -5.23 -3.37
C GLU A 149 7.34 -4.82 -1.96
N ASN A 150 8.66 -4.76 -1.72
CA ASN A 150 9.28 -4.32 -0.47
C ASN A 150 8.86 -5.13 0.77
N ARG A 151 8.71 -6.46 0.62
CA ARG A 151 8.33 -7.38 1.69
C ARG A 151 9.28 -8.58 1.82
N GLU A 152 10.54 -8.40 1.42
CA GLU A 152 11.58 -9.42 1.50
C GLU A 152 11.85 -9.85 2.94
N SER A 153 11.72 -8.94 3.91
CA SER A 153 11.81 -9.23 5.34
C SER A 153 10.72 -10.17 5.84
N LEU A 154 9.59 -10.24 5.14
CA LEU A 154 8.48 -11.18 5.38
C LEU A 154 8.58 -12.44 4.51
N CYS A 155 9.73 -12.66 3.86
CA CYS A 155 9.97 -13.74 2.90
C CYS A 155 9.02 -13.70 1.68
N GLN A 156 8.50 -12.51 1.35
CA GLN A 156 7.67 -12.26 0.16
C GLN A 156 8.54 -11.62 -0.92
N ILE A 157 9.21 -12.44 -1.71
CA ILE A 157 10.19 -12.00 -2.73
C ILE A 157 9.55 -12.03 -4.11
N GLN A 158 9.61 -10.93 -4.84
CA GLN A 158 9.16 -10.85 -6.23
C GLN A 158 10.23 -11.39 -7.18
N ASP A 159 10.05 -12.63 -7.63
CA ASP A 159 10.95 -13.29 -8.56
C ASP A 159 10.21 -13.98 -9.71
N PHE A 160 10.99 -14.41 -10.71
CA PHE A 160 10.42 -15.11 -11.86
C PHE A 160 9.83 -16.48 -11.48
N GLN A 161 10.34 -17.13 -10.44
CA GLN A 161 9.82 -18.42 -9.96
C GLN A 161 8.41 -18.27 -9.35
N GLY A 162 8.18 -17.21 -8.56
CA GLY A 162 6.87 -16.83 -8.04
C GLY A 162 5.88 -16.52 -9.16
N PHE A 163 6.31 -15.75 -10.17
CA PHE A 163 5.50 -15.50 -11.37
C PHE A 163 5.16 -16.79 -12.14
N ALA A 164 6.13 -17.69 -12.34
CA ALA A 164 5.91 -18.97 -13.01
C ALA A 164 4.91 -19.86 -12.25
N ARG A 165 4.99 -19.89 -10.91
CA ARG A 165 4.01 -20.57 -10.05
C ARG A 165 2.61 -19.97 -10.20
N LEU A 166 2.49 -18.64 -10.18
CA LEU A 166 1.22 -17.95 -10.42
C LEU A 166 0.63 -18.37 -11.76
N LEU A 167 1.40 -18.27 -12.86
CA LEU A 167 0.87 -18.56 -14.19
C LEU A 167 0.47 -20.03 -14.36
N LYS A 168 1.24 -20.96 -13.76
CA LYS A 168 0.89 -22.38 -13.71
C LYS A 168 -0.39 -22.63 -12.92
N GLY A 169 -0.51 -22.03 -11.73
CA GLY A 169 -1.70 -22.15 -10.87
C GLY A 169 -2.95 -21.50 -11.47
N TRP A 170 -2.77 -20.48 -12.32
CA TRP A 170 -3.87 -19.80 -13.02
C TRP A 170 -4.57 -20.71 -14.04
N GLY A 171 -3.81 -21.57 -14.72
CA GLY A 171 -4.34 -22.54 -15.68
C GLY A 171 -5.05 -21.90 -16.87
N ASN A 172 -6.23 -22.43 -17.24
CA ASN A 172 -6.97 -22.03 -18.44
C ASN A 172 -7.94 -20.85 -18.23
N ARG A 173 -7.81 -20.12 -17.11
CA ARG A 173 -8.66 -18.96 -16.82
C ARG A 173 -8.30 -17.78 -17.73
N PRO A 174 -9.21 -16.80 -17.92
CA PRO A 174 -8.91 -15.60 -18.68
C PRO A 174 -7.64 -14.91 -18.17
N LEU A 175 -6.73 -14.59 -19.09
CA LEU A 175 -5.41 -14.05 -18.75
C LEU A 175 -5.50 -12.66 -18.10
N TYR A 176 -6.54 -11.88 -18.45
CA TYR A 176 -6.82 -10.58 -17.84
C TYR A 176 -6.83 -10.66 -16.32
N GLY A 177 -7.47 -11.67 -15.73
CA GLY A 177 -7.56 -11.77 -14.28
C GLY A 177 -6.20 -11.97 -13.58
N CYS A 178 -5.22 -12.53 -14.30
CA CYS A 178 -3.86 -12.72 -13.82
C CYS A 178 -3.02 -11.45 -14.00
N LEU A 179 -3.05 -10.89 -15.22
CA LEU A 179 -2.16 -9.81 -15.63
C LEU A 179 -2.63 -8.43 -15.20
N ALA A 180 -3.93 -8.23 -14.94
CA ALA A 180 -4.44 -6.99 -14.37
C ALA A 180 -4.24 -6.97 -12.84
N ASN A 181 -2.99 -7.07 -12.42
CA ASN A 181 -2.53 -7.02 -11.03
C ASN A 181 -1.46 -5.94 -10.91
N PHE A 182 -1.66 -4.97 -10.01
CA PHE A 182 -0.76 -3.81 -9.89
C PHE A 182 0.69 -4.20 -9.56
N HIS A 183 0.89 -5.07 -8.58
CA HIS A 183 2.22 -5.49 -8.13
C HIS A 183 2.97 -6.26 -9.22
N LEU A 184 2.26 -7.10 -9.98
CA LEU A 184 2.83 -7.81 -11.12
C LEU A 184 3.20 -6.85 -12.27
N LEU A 185 2.33 -5.89 -12.58
CA LEU A 185 2.60 -4.88 -13.62
C LEU A 185 3.77 -3.97 -13.23
N ALA A 186 3.86 -3.55 -11.96
CA ALA A 186 4.98 -2.77 -11.44
C ALA A 186 6.29 -3.55 -11.51
N TRP A 187 6.26 -4.84 -11.15
CA TRP A 187 7.42 -5.72 -11.28
C TRP A 187 7.86 -5.89 -12.73
N PHE A 188 6.93 -6.09 -13.68
CA PHE A 188 7.28 -6.12 -15.10
C PHE A 188 7.89 -4.81 -15.57
N ALA A 189 7.36 -3.67 -15.13
CA ALA A 189 7.88 -2.36 -15.52
C ALA A 189 9.32 -2.15 -15.07
N GLY A 190 9.67 -2.59 -13.85
CA GLY A 190 11.01 -2.44 -13.28
C GLY A 190 12.01 -3.56 -13.60
N ASN A 191 11.60 -4.63 -14.30
CA ASN A 191 12.45 -5.78 -14.58
C ASN A 191 13.03 -5.77 -16.01
N ASP A 192 14.24 -5.23 -16.14
CA ASP A 192 14.97 -5.13 -17.41
C ASP A 192 15.36 -6.49 -18.02
N ASN A 193 15.36 -7.55 -17.23
CA ASN A 193 15.72 -8.89 -17.69
C ASN A 193 14.57 -9.57 -18.46
N LEU A 194 13.36 -9.00 -18.40
CA LEU A 194 12.20 -9.52 -19.09
C LEU A 194 11.89 -8.70 -20.34
N PRO A 195 11.41 -9.34 -21.42
CA PRO A 195 11.12 -8.66 -22.69
C PRO A 195 9.90 -7.72 -22.61
N LEU A 196 9.23 -7.64 -21.46
CA LEU A 196 8.12 -6.72 -21.19
C LEU A 196 8.54 -5.41 -20.50
N GLY A 197 9.80 -5.24 -20.08
CA GLY A 197 10.25 -4.06 -19.33
C GLY A 197 9.94 -2.73 -20.02
N LEU A 198 9.68 -1.69 -19.22
CA LEU A 198 9.53 -0.32 -19.70
C LEU A 198 10.92 0.28 -19.93
N ARG A 199 11.45 0.11 -21.15
CA ARG A 199 12.78 0.65 -21.51
C ARG A 199 12.77 2.16 -21.69
N ASP A 200 11.71 2.70 -22.30
CA ASP A 200 11.53 4.14 -22.50
C ASP A 200 10.05 4.53 -22.39
N LEU A 201 9.74 5.70 -21.83
CA LEU A 201 8.36 6.18 -21.67
C LEU A 201 7.70 6.51 -23.02
N SER A 202 8.52 6.76 -24.06
CA SER A 202 8.08 6.95 -25.45
C SER A 202 7.99 5.66 -26.25
N ASP A 203 8.47 4.53 -25.72
CA ASP A 203 8.40 3.25 -26.43
C ASP A 203 6.96 2.76 -26.46
N ALA A 204 6.26 3.11 -27.54
CA ALA A 204 4.95 2.57 -27.88
C ALA A 204 5.04 1.12 -28.38
N ASN A 205 5.92 0.30 -27.79
CA ASN A 205 6.09 -1.09 -28.17
C ASN A 205 4.80 -1.85 -27.85
N ALA A 206 3.99 -2.08 -28.88
CA ALA A 206 2.74 -2.81 -28.79
C ALA A 206 2.93 -4.25 -28.33
N ASP A 207 4.13 -4.82 -28.49
CA ASP A 207 4.45 -6.15 -27.99
C ASP A 207 4.78 -6.15 -26.50
N GLY A 208 5.21 -5.03 -25.92
CA GLY A 208 5.65 -4.90 -24.54
C GLY A 208 4.52 -4.59 -23.54
N LEU A 209 4.92 -4.17 -22.32
CA LEU A 209 3.98 -3.72 -21.27
C LEU A 209 3.04 -2.58 -21.73
N PRO A 210 3.45 -1.60 -22.56
CA PRO A 210 2.53 -0.58 -23.08
C PRO A 210 1.35 -1.17 -23.87
N GLY A 211 1.58 -2.23 -24.65
CA GLY A 211 0.53 -2.96 -25.36
C GLY A 211 -0.48 -3.63 -24.42
N LEU A 212 0.02 -4.28 -23.37
CA LEU A 212 -0.81 -4.89 -22.32
C LEU A 212 -1.64 -3.84 -21.57
N LEU A 213 -1.01 -2.73 -21.16
CA LEU A 213 -1.70 -1.64 -20.47
C LEU A 213 -2.78 -1.01 -21.35
N ASN A 214 -2.51 -0.83 -22.65
CA ASN A 214 -3.52 -0.36 -23.60
C ASN A 214 -4.68 -1.36 -23.73
N ALA A 215 -4.41 -2.67 -23.77
CA ALA A 215 -5.46 -3.69 -23.79
C ALA A 215 -6.34 -3.64 -22.52
N ILE A 216 -5.73 -3.47 -21.35
CA ILE A 216 -6.44 -3.34 -20.06
C ILE A 216 -7.25 -2.03 -19.98
N VAL A 217 -6.67 -0.89 -20.37
CA VAL A 217 -7.27 0.46 -20.19
C VAL A 217 -8.29 0.79 -21.26
N SER A 218 -8.13 0.31 -22.50
CA SER A 218 -8.97 0.66 -23.65
C SER A 218 -10.46 0.48 -23.40
N VAL A 219 -10.84 -0.53 -22.60
CA VAL A 219 -12.25 -0.83 -22.31
C VAL A 219 -12.71 -0.22 -20.99
N ASN A 220 -11.81 0.02 -20.03
CA ASN A 220 -12.14 0.75 -18.80
C ASN A 220 -12.65 2.17 -19.07
N ARG A 221 -12.29 2.76 -20.23
CA ARG A 221 -12.79 4.08 -20.66
C ARG A 221 -14.21 4.06 -21.25
N MET A 222 -14.79 2.89 -21.53
CA MET A 222 -16.11 2.75 -22.16
C MET A 222 -17.25 2.75 -21.14
N THR A 223 -17.53 3.91 -20.54
CA THR A 223 -18.56 4.05 -19.48
C THR A 223 -19.99 3.82 -19.97
N SER A 224 -20.23 3.82 -21.28
CA SER A 224 -21.56 3.67 -21.89
C SER A 224 -22.13 2.25 -21.92
N ILE A 225 -21.31 1.22 -21.65
CA ILE A 225 -21.72 -0.19 -21.65
C ILE A 225 -21.68 -0.78 -20.24
N PRO A 226 -22.49 -1.81 -19.91
CA PRO A 226 -22.49 -2.46 -18.59
C PRO A 226 -21.14 -3.07 -18.22
N PHE A 227 -20.84 -3.18 -16.92
CA PHE A 227 -19.56 -3.71 -16.42
C PHE A 227 -19.24 -5.12 -16.93
N ALA A 228 -20.22 -6.03 -16.96
CA ALA A 228 -20.02 -7.40 -17.44
C ALA A 228 -19.60 -7.45 -18.92
N GLU A 229 -20.14 -6.54 -19.74
CA GLU A 229 -19.77 -6.44 -21.16
C GLU A 229 -18.40 -5.79 -21.34
N ARG A 230 -18.02 -4.83 -20.48
CA ARG A 230 -16.64 -4.34 -20.44
C ARG A 230 -15.66 -5.46 -20.11
N LEU A 231 -15.96 -6.28 -19.11
CA LEU A 231 -15.08 -7.34 -18.68
C LEU A 231 -14.79 -8.34 -19.80
N SER A 232 -15.82 -8.81 -20.51
CA SER A 232 -15.64 -9.74 -21.63
C SER A 232 -14.82 -9.13 -22.77
N GLN A 233 -15.01 -7.84 -23.06
CA GLN A 233 -14.21 -7.13 -24.06
C GLN A 233 -12.74 -6.98 -23.65
N VAL A 234 -12.44 -6.70 -22.37
CA VAL A 234 -11.05 -6.65 -21.87
C VAL A 234 -10.39 -8.02 -21.99
N GLU A 235 -11.08 -9.09 -21.60
CA GLU A 235 -10.56 -10.45 -21.69
C GLU A 235 -10.16 -10.80 -23.13
N VAL A 236 -10.99 -10.42 -24.11
CA VAL A 236 -10.68 -10.58 -25.54
C VAL A 236 -9.48 -9.72 -25.96
N ALA A 237 -9.42 -8.45 -25.52
CA ALA A 237 -8.32 -7.55 -25.86
C ALA A 237 -6.97 -8.04 -25.33
N VAL A 238 -6.93 -8.49 -24.06
CA VAL A 238 -5.72 -9.04 -23.44
C VAL A 238 -5.31 -10.36 -24.11
N SER A 239 -6.27 -11.24 -24.43
CA SER A 239 -5.99 -12.50 -25.13
C SER A 239 -5.46 -12.26 -26.54
N LYS A 240 -5.99 -11.25 -27.24
CA LYS A 240 -5.50 -10.82 -28.55
C LYS A 240 -4.06 -10.31 -28.47
N TRP A 241 -3.77 -9.43 -27.52
CA TRP A 241 -2.41 -8.94 -27.27
C TRP A 241 -1.45 -10.09 -26.98
N ALA A 242 -1.82 -11.00 -26.08
CA ALA A 242 -1.00 -12.15 -25.70
C ALA A 242 -0.70 -13.07 -26.89
N SER A 243 -1.64 -13.22 -27.82
CA SER A 243 -1.47 -14.04 -29.02
C SER A 243 -0.57 -13.40 -30.08
N SER A 244 -0.49 -12.06 -30.11
CA SER A 244 0.34 -11.32 -31.09
C SER A 244 1.69 -10.89 -30.53
N SER A 245 1.85 -10.82 -29.21
CA SER A 245 3.05 -10.29 -28.56
C SER A 245 4.19 -11.32 -28.58
N SER A 246 5.27 -10.97 -29.28
CA SER A 246 6.52 -11.74 -29.29
C SER A 246 7.19 -11.77 -27.90
N ALA A 247 7.11 -10.67 -27.15
CA ALA A 247 7.61 -10.56 -25.79
C ALA A 247 6.88 -11.50 -24.82
N TRP A 248 5.55 -11.55 -24.90
CA TRP A 248 4.75 -12.48 -24.12
C TRP A 248 5.06 -13.94 -24.49
N GLY A 249 5.18 -14.25 -25.78
CA GLY A 249 5.59 -15.58 -26.23
C GLY A 249 6.94 -16.02 -25.62
N THR A 250 7.91 -15.12 -25.56
CA THR A 250 9.21 -15.38 -24.90
C THR A 250 9.04 -15.67 -23.41
N ILE A 251 8.21 -14.89 -22.70
CA ILE A 251 7.92 -15.13 -21.28
C ILE A 251 7.24 -16.49 -21.07
N GLN A 252 6.31 -16.87 -21.94
CA GLN A 252 5.66 -18.17 -21.85
C GLN A 252 6.66 -19.32 -21.99
N GLU A 253 7.63 -19.21 -22.90
CA GLU A 253 8.70 -20.21 -23.03
C GLU A 253 9.61 -20.24 -21.79
N LEU A 254 9.96 -19.08 -21.22
CA LEU A 254 10.72 -19.02 -19.97
C LEU A 254 9.96 -19.67 -18.80
N VAL A 255 8.64 -19.42 -18.69
CA VAL A 255 7.81 -20.06 -17.66
C VAL A 255 7.76 -21.57 -17.87
N LYS A 256 7.62 -22.05 -19.11
CA LYS A 256 7.64 -23.50 -19.41
C LYS A 256 8.97 -24.14 -18.97
N ALA A 257 10.10 -23.48 -19.20
CA ALA A 257 11.41 -23.97 -18.76
C ALA A 257 11.47 -24.10 -17.22
N VAL A 258 11.07 -23.06 -16.49
CA VAL A 258 11.10 -23.06 -15.01
C VAL A 258 10.08 -24.05 -14.41
N VAL A 259 8.88 -24.15 -14.99
CA VAL A 259 7.86 -25.11 -14.55
C VAL A 259 8.29 -26.56 -14.83
N GLY A 260 9.02 -26.80 -15.91
CA GLY A 260 9.61 -28.10 -16.22
C GLY A 260 10.59 -28.57 -15.14
N GLU A 261 11.38 -27.66 -14.57
CA GLU A 261 12.29 -27.92 -13.45
C GLU A 261 11.55 -28.11 -12.11
N LEU A 262 10.39 -27.47 -11.94
CA LEU A 262 9.56 -27.56 -10.73
C LEU A 262 8.71 -28.85 -10.64
N SER A 263 8.66 -29.68 -11.70
CA SER A 263 8.00 -30.98 -11.65
C SER A 263 8.93 -32.03 -11.01
N PRO A 264 8.50 -32.76 -9.97
CA PRO A 264 9.31 -33.83 -9.40
C PRO A 264 9.41 -34.97 -10.41
N ASN A 265 10.60 -35.20 -10.98
CA ASN A 265 10.90 -36.45 -11.66
C ASN A 265 10.74 -37.61 -10.65
N PRO A 266 9.96 -38.66 -10.96
CA PRO A 266 10.00 -39.87 -10.17
C PRO A 266 11.30 -40.62 -10.48
N SER A 267 12.07 -40.91 -9.43
CA SER A 267 13.15 -41.91 -9.32
C SER A 267 14.60 -41.41 -9.41
N SER A 268 15.27 -41.33 -8.26
CA SER A 268 16.38 -42.26 -7.97
C SER A 268 16.54 -42.46 -6.46
N HIS A 269 16.59 -43.72 -6.06
CA HIS A 269 16.87 -44.17 -4.70
C HIS A 269 18.28 -43.76 -4.26
N LEU A 270 18.43 -43.25 -3.04
CA LEU A 270 19.43 -43.75 -2.08
C LEU A 270 19.02 -43.41 -0.64
N HIS A 271 19.18 -44.38 0.25
CA HIS A 271 18.87 -44.32 1.68
C HIS A 271 19.80 -43.36 2.46
N GLY A 272 19.24 -42.65 3.45
CA GLY A 272 20.00 -41.91 4.46
C GLY A 272 19.11 -41.28 5.54
N ALA A 273 19.18 -41.85 6.74
CA ALA A 273 18.45 -41.57 7.98
C ALA A 273 18.10 -40.11 8.35
N GLY A 274 16.82 -39.90 8.68
CA GLY A 274 16.29 -39.21 9.88
C GLY A 274 16.83 -37.86 10.33
N SER A 275 16.02 -36.82 10.19
CA SER A 275 15.65 -35.92 11.30
C SER A 275 14.37 -35.15 10.94
N GLY A 276 13.36 -35.23 11.79
CA GLY A 276 12.05 -34.62 11.57
C GLY A 276 12.09 -33.10 11.69
N SER A 277 11.93 -32.39 10.59
CA SER A 277 11.67 -30.95 10.57
C SER A 277 10.21 -30.72 10.18
N SER A 278 9.37 -30.52 11.18
CA SER A 278 8.01 -29.99 11.02
C SER A 278 8.08 -28.62 10.35
N ARG A 279 7.78 -28.57 9.05
CA ARG A 279 7.58 -27.31 8.31
C ARG A 279 6.28 -26.71 8.81
N SER A 280 6.40 -25.66 9.63
CA SER A 280 5.27 -24.84 10.04
C SER A 280 4.82 -24.02 8.83
N GLU A 281 3.61 -24.25 8.35
CA GLU A 281 2.94 -23.39 7.40
C GLU A 281 2.69 -22.04 8.06
N THR A 282 3.40 -21.01 7.63
CA THR A 282 3.14 -19.62 8.00
C THR A 282 2.07 -19.06 7.06
N THR A 283 0.80 -19.11 7.47
CA THR A 283 -0.27 -18.32 6.88
C THR A 283 -0.32 -16.94 7.57
N VAL A 284 0.30 -15.92 6.98
CA VAL A 284 0.14 -14.52 7.44
C VAL A 284 0.11 -13.60 6.22
N GLY A 285 -0.98 -12.84 6.09
CA GLY A 285 -1.24 -11.90 5.00
C GLY A 285 -2.35 -12.36 4.05
N VAL A 286 -3.59 -12.44 4.54
CA VAL A 286 -4.76 -12.52 3.66
C VAL A 286 -5.19 -11.08 3.36
N ASP A 287 -5.38 -10.77 2.07
CA ASP A 287 -6.17 -9.63 1.59
C ASP A 287 -7.53 -9.57 2.33
N PRO A 288 -8.20 -8.41 2.44
CA PRO A 288 -9.41 -8.29 3.26
C PRO A 288 -10.49 -9.27 2.77
N ILE A 289 -10.74 -10.31 3.56
CA ILE A 289 -11.92 -11.16 3.43
C ILE A 289 -13.13 -10.25 3.71
N ILE A 290 -14.03 -10.17 2.73
CA ILE A 290 -15.37 -9.61 2.92
C ILE A 290 -16.06 -10.48 3.97
N TYR A 291 -16.19 -9.97 5.20
CA TYR A 291 -17.05 -10.60 6.21
C TYR A 291 -18.50 -10.46 5.77
N SER A 292 -19.09 -11.55 5.27
CA SER A 292 -20.54 -11.72 5.28
C SER A 292 -21.00 -11.81 6.74
N ALA A 293 -21.86 -10.89 7.14
CA ALA A 293 -22.44 -10.84 8.48
C ALA A 293 -23.22 -12.14 8.77
N SER A 294 -22.71 -12.94 9.70
CA SER A 294 -23.50 -13.94 10.41
C SER A 294 -23.19 -13.84 11.90
N ASP A 295 -24.22 -13.55 12.69
CA ASP A 295 -24.19 -13.51 14.15
C ASP A 295 -23.82 -14.89 14.72
N ASN A 296 -22.55 -15.07 15.09
CA ASN A 296 -22.09 -15.84 16.26
C ASN A 296 -20.55 -15.81 16.32
N PRO A 297 -19.93 -15.43 17.45
CA PRO A 297 -18.47 -15.40 17.57
C PRO A 297 -17.93 -16.83 17.77
N PRO A 298 -16.98 -17.32 16.96
CA PRO A 298 -16.21 -18.49 17.31
C PRO A 298 -15.14 -18.07 18.33
N VAL A 299 -15.08 -18.81 19.44
CA VAL A 299 -14.00 -18.71 20.43
C VAL A 299 -12.71 -19.18 19.75
N LEU A 300 -11.84 -18.25 19.38
CA LEU A 300 -10.50 -18.55 18.84
C LEU A 300 -9.53 -18.76 20.01
N SER A 301 -9.07 -20.00 20.16
CA SER A 301 -7.93 -20.33 21.02
C SER A 301 -6.65 -19.74 20.41
N ASP A 302 -6.04 -18.85 21.17
CA ASP A 302 -4.79 -18.16 20.88
C ASP A 302 -3.60 -19.12 20.78
N ARG A 303 -3.08 -19.33 19.56
CA ARG A 303 -1.81 -20.04 19.30
C ARG A 303 -1.12 -19.52 18.03
N SER A 304 -1.04 -18.20 17.85
CA SER A 304 -0.11 -17.61 16.88
C SER A 304 1.27 -17.46 17.54
N GLY A 305 2.32 -17.89 16.84
CA GLY A 305 3.70 -17.96 17.34
C GLY A 305 4.44 -16.62 17.49
N TYR A 306 3.73 -15.52 17.79
CA TYR A 306 4.28 -14.15 17.77
C TYR A 306 3.69 -13.29 18.90
N TRP A 307 4.39 -12.21 19.30
CA TRP A 307 3.86 -11.15 20.17
C TRP A 307 3.89 -9.79 19.46
N ALA A 308 2.84 -8.98 19.63
CA ALA A 308 2.78 -7.64 19.05
C ALA A 308 3.41 -6.62 20.00
N CYS A 309 4.30 -5.77 19.49
CA CYS A 309 4.90 -4.69 20.27
C CYS A 309 3.83 -3.70 20.75
N ALA A 310 3.73 -3.49 22.07
CA ALA A 310 2.79 -2.53 22.64
C ALA A 310 3.04 -1.07 22.20
N HIS A 311 4.24 -0.77 21.72
CA HIS A 311 4.62 0.58 21.30
C HIS A 311 4.44 0.82 19.79
N CYS A 312 4.97 -0.06 18.94
CA CYS A 312 4.97 0.14 17.48
C CYS A 312 4.12 -0.88 16.72
N THR A 313 3.44 -1.80 17.41
CA THR A 313 2.56 -2.86 16.86
C THR A 313 3.24 -3.90 15.95
N PHE A 314 4.56 -3.83 15.81
CA PHE A 314 5.33 -4.81 15.05
C PHE A 314 5.20 -6.22 15.66
N HIS A 315 5.00 -7.23 14.81
CA HIS A 315 4.85 -8.62 15.24
C HIS A 315 6.23 -9.26 15.37
N ASN A 316 6.69 -9.39 16.61
CA ASN A 316 7.95 -10.01 16.95
C ASN A 316 7.75 -11.52 17.12
N ARG A 317 8.83 -12.28 16.90
CA ARG A 317 8.84 -13.71 17.22
C ARG A 317 8.67 -13.92 18.73
N LEU A 318 8.01 -15.00 19.16
CA LEU A 318 7.85 -15.31 20.59
C LEU A 318 9.17 -15.48 21.36
N ASP A 319 10.27 -15.78 20.68
CA ASP A 319 11.60 -15.89 21.28
C ASP A 319 12.39 -14.56 21.32
N ALA A 320 11.85 -13.49 20.73
CA ALA A 320 12.46 -12.17 20.77
C ALA A 320 12.10 -11.46 22.09
N ALA A 321 13.11 -11.15 22.91
CA ALA A 321 12.96 -10.43 24.17
C ALA A 321 12.72 -8.92 23.99
N GLU A 322 13.07 -8.38 22.83
CA GLU A 322 12.94 -6.98 22.45
C GLU A 322 12.32 -6.88 21.05
N CYS A 323 11.72 -5.73 20.74
CA CYS A 323 11.11 -5.50 19.45
C CYS A 323 12.16 -5.23 18.37
N ASP A 324 12.13 -5.99 17.28
CA ASP A 324 13.09 -5.87 16.16
C ASP A 324 13.03 -4.50 15.46
N MET A 325 11.92 -3.77 15.58
CA MET A 325 11.74 -2.46 14.95
C MET A 325 12.10 -1.27 15.84
N CYS A 326 11.75 -1.30 17.12
CA CYS A 326 11.94 -0.14 18.02
C CYS A 326 12.90 -0.40 19.19
N GLY A 327 13.39 -1.64 19.36
CA GLY A 327 14.31 -2.03 20.44
C GLY A 327 13.70 -2.02 21.84
N LEU A 328 12.38 -1.86 21.98
CA LEU A 328 11.71 -1.88 23.29
C LEU A 328 11.44 -3.32 23.74
N PRO A 329 11.58 -3.62 25.05
CA PRO A 329 11.39 -4.97 25.57
C PRO A 329 9.95 -5.48 25.40
N GLN A 330 9.80 -6.79 25.34
CA GLN A 330 8.50 -7.43 25.45
C GLN A 330 7.85 -7.01 26.77
N SER A 331 6.68 -6.39 26.67
CA SER A 331 5.89 -5.99 27.83
C SER A 331 5.29 -7.24 28.46
N ASP A 332 5.41 -7.39 29.78
CA ASP A 332 4.72 -8.45 30.55
C ASP A 332 3.19 -8.36 30.41
#